data_AF-A0A8T4PF40-F1
#
_entry.id   AF-A0A8T4PF40-F1
#
_cell.length_a   1.000
_cell.length_b   1.000
_cell.length_c   1.000
_cell.angle_alpha   90.00
_cell.angle_beta   90.00
_cell.angle_gamma   90.00
#
_symmetry.space_group_name_H-M   'P 1'
#
loop_
_entity.id
_entity.type
_entity.pdbx_description
1 polymer ?
#
loop_
_entity_poly.entity_id
_entity_poly.type
_entity_poly.pdbx_seq_one_letter_code
_entity_poly.pdbx_strand_id
1 'polypeptide(L)'
;MEKKKIIFGIIIGIIIIATIYFSGILKPNNPSATESEAKCLGEKSTFYYLTGCTFCKKQEAMFGENLKYLNMVECSEQPEKCVLLTGVPAWNINGKFYEGVQPISKLKELTGC
;
A
#
# COMPACT_ATOMS: atom_id res chain seq x y z
N MET A 1 -47.94 -0.77 -16.68
CA MET A 1 -47.71 -0.60 -15.24
C MET A 1 -46.68 -1.62 -14.72
N GLU A 2 -46.83 -2.90 -15.06
CA GLU A 2 -45.88 -3.99 -14.76
C GLU A 2 -44.43 -3.71 -15.19
N LYS A 3 -44.20 -3.29 -16.45
CA LYS A 3 -42.85 -2.98 -16.95
C LYS A 3 -42.14 -1.84 -16.21
N LYS A 4 -42.90 -0.83 -15.73
CA LYS A 4 -42.34 0.28 -14.94
C LYS A 4 -41.91 -0.17 -13.54
N LYS A 5 -42.63 -1.13 -12.93
CA LYS A 5 -42.25 -1.74 -11.64
C LYS A 5 -40.97 -2.59 -11.78
N ILE A 6 -40.84 -3.33 -12.87
CA ILE A 6 -39.61 -4.11 -13.16
C ILE A 6 -38.41 -3.19 -13.38
N ILE A 7 -38.56 -2.13 -14.17
CA ILE A 7 -37.49 -1.13 -14.40
C ILE A 7 -37.10 -0.45 -13.08
N PHE A 8 -38.08 -0.09 -12.24
CA PHE A 8 -37.83 0.51 -10.93
C PHE A 8 -37.08 -0.44 -9.99
N GLY A 9 -37.44 -1.73 -9.97
CA GLY A 9 -36.73 -2.75 -9.21
C GLY A 9 -35.27 -2.95 -9.64
N ILE A 10 -34.99 -2.93 -10.94
CA ILE A 10 -33.62 -3.03 -11.48
C ILE A 10 -32.79 -1.82 -11.07
N ILE A 11 -33.35 -0.61 -11.17
CA ILE A 11 -32.65 0.63 -10.78
C ILE A 11 -32.30 0.61 -9.29
N ILE A 12 -33.25 0.18 -8.44
CA ILE A 12 -32.99 0.03 -7.00
C ILE A 12 -31.88 -1.00 -6.75
N GLY A 13 -31.91 -2.14 -7.43
CA GLY A 13 -30.86 -3.15 -7.32
C GLY A 13 -29.48 -2.61 -7.68
N ILE A 14 -29.36 -1.86 -8.78
CA ILE A 14 -28.10 -1.24 -9.22
C ILE A 14 -27.62 -0.19 -8.19
N ILE A 15 -28.51 0.62 -7.65
CA ILE A 15 -28.17 1.64 -6.63
C ILE A 15 -27.68 0.96 -5.35
N ILE A 16 -28.29 -0.15 -4.92
CA ILE A 16 -27.87 -0.92 -3.75
C ILE A 16 -26.47 -1.53 -3.98
N ILE A 17 -26.23 -2.09 -5.16
CA ILE A 17 -24.91 -2.66 -5.49
C ILE A 17 -23.84 -1.56 -5.53
N ALA A 18 -24.13 -0.41 -6.15
CA ALA A 18 -23.23 0.71 -6.21
C ALA A 18 -22.91 1.30 -4.83
N THR A 19 -23.91 1.38 -3.94
CA THR A 19 -23.73 1.85 -2.55
C THR A 19 -22.92 0.87 -1.69
N ILE A 20 -23.11 -0.44 -1.84
CA ILE A 20 -22.31 -1.46 -1.15
C ILE A 20 -20.84 -1.43 -1.63
N TYR A 21 -20.62 -1.19 -2.93
CA TYR A 21 -19.27 -1.07 -3.48
C TYR A 21 -18.57 0.22 -2.97
N PHE A 22 -19.27 1.35 -2.95
CA PHE A 22 -18.73 2.63 -2.46
C PHE A 22 -18.55 2.69 -0.94
N SER A 23 -19.37 1.98 -0.16
CA SER A 23 -19.25 1.93 1.31
C SER A 23 -18.02 1.16 1.80
N GLY A 24 -17.31 0.46 0.90
CA GLY A 24 -16.07 -0.23 1.22
C GLY A 24 -16.23 -1.55 1.96
N ILE A 25 -17.48 -2.04 2.12
CA ILE A 25 -17.78 -3.34 2.78
C ILE A 25 -17.11 -4.52 2.03
N LEU A 26 -16.95 -4.40 0.72
CA LEU A 26 -16.29 -5.41 -0.11
C LEU A 26 -14.79 -5.15 -0.33
N LYS A 27 -14.17 -4.18 0.38
CA LYS A 27 -12.73 -3.99 0.25
C LYS A 27 -12.01 -5.22 0.83
N PRO A 28 -11.10 -5.85 0.09
CA PRO A 28 -10.28 -6.91 0.65
C PRO A 28 -9.48 -6.34 1.83
N ASN A 29 -9.67 -6.93 3.01
CA ASN A 29 -8.86 -6.69 4.19
C ASN A 29 -7.46 -7.25 3.92
N ASN A 30 -6.62 -6.49 3.23
CA ASN A 30 -5.19 -6.72 3.28
C ASN A 30 -4.72 -6.26 4.66
N PRO A 31 -4.19 -7.16 5.51
CA PRO A 31 -3.75 -6.76 6.84
C PRO A 31 -2.69 -5.68 6.70
N SER A 32 -3.07 -4.46 7.10
CA SER A 32 -2.16 -3.33 7.13
C SER A 32 -1.23 -3.49 8.31
N ALA A 33 0.04 -3.10 8.16
CA ALA A 33 0.97 -3.00 9.28
C ALA A 33 0.35 -2.17 10.40
N THR A 34 0.45 -2.67 11.63
CA THR A 34 0.07 -1.92 12.83
C THR A 34 0.99 -0.71 13.02
N GLU A 35 0.56 0.25 13.85
CA GLU A 35 1.37 1.43 14.15
C GLU A 35 2.74 1.05 14.75
N SER A 36 2.79 0.09 15.68
CA SER A 36 4.05 -0.34 16.31
C SER A 36 5.00 -1.02 15.32
N GLU A 37 4.46 -1.84 14.41
CA GLU A 37 5.25 -2.45 13.32
C GLU A 37 5.80 -1.38 12.37
N ALA A 38 4.98 -0.42 11.96
CA ALA A 38 5.41 0.64 11.05
C ALA A 38 6.48 1.55 11.67
N LYS A 39 6.35 1.90 12.95
CA LYS A 39 7.38 2.67 13.68
C LYS A 39 8.69 1.89 13.78
N CYS A 40 8.64 0.62 14.19
CA CYS A 40 9.83 -0.22 14.29
C CYS A 40 10.53 -0.37 12.93
N LEU A 41 9.75 -0.57 11.85
CA LEU A 41 10.28 -0.64 10.50
C LEU A 41 10.89 0.70 10.06
N GLY A 42 10.24 1.83 10.34
CA GLY A 42 10.77 3.16 10.01
C GLY A 42 12.07 3.51 10.73
N GLU A 43 12.27 3.01 11.94
CA GLU A 43 13.52 3.18 12.70
C GLU A 43 14.67 2.34 12.16
N LYS A 44 14.37 1.13 11.65
CA LYS A 44 15.37 0.12 11.28
C LYS A 44 15.59 -0.04 9.78
N SER A 45 14.83 0.67 8.96
CA SER A 45 14.91 0.55 7.50
C SER A 45 14.58 1.85 6.80
N THR A 46 14.99 1.95 5.53
CA THR A 46 14.62 3.06 4.65
C THR A 46 13.90 2.51 3.43
N PHE A 47 12.71 3.04 3.15
CA PHE A 47 11.89 2.70 2.00
C PHE A 47 12.15 3.66 0.84
N TYR A 48 12.58 3.13 -0.30
CA TYR A 48 12.87 3.90 -1.51
C TYR A 48 11.74 3.70 -2.53
N TYR A 49 11.23 4.79 -3.07
CA TYR A 49 10.07 4.78 -3.95
C TYR A 49 10.14 5.85 -5.04
N LEU A 50 9.19 5.78 -5.97
CA LEU A 50 8.93 6.81 -6.98
C LEU A 50 7.46 7.18 -6.97
N THR A 51 7.15 8.47 -6.98
CA THR A 51 5.77 8.94 -7.10
C THR A 51 5.18 8.47 -8.44
N GLY A 52 4.01 7.80 -8.37
CA GLY A 52 3.34 7.22 -9.53
C GLY A 52 3.73 5.77 -9.86
N CYS A 53 4.76 5.21 -9.23
CA CYS A 53 5.17 3.82 -9.37
C CYS A 53 4.08 2.84 -8.88
N THR A 54 3.58 1.98 -9.76
CA THR A 54 2.51 1.02 -9.44
C THR A 54 2.90 0.04 -8.34
N PHE A 55 4.15 -0.45 -8.34
CA PHE A 55 4.62 -1.39 -7.32
C PHE A 55 4.89 -0.70 -5.97
N CYS A 56 5.29 0.56 -5.99
CA CYS A 56 5.50 1.36 -4.80
C CYS A 56 4.16 1.60 -4.09
N LYS A 57 3.12 1.97 -4.85
CA LYS A 57 1.73 2.05 -4.34
C LYS A 57 1.23 0.74 -3.73
N LYS A 58 1.63 -0.42 -4.28
CA LYS A 58 1.30 -1.72 -3.70
C LYS A 58 1.98 -1.92 -2.34
N GLN A 59 3.25 -1.52 -2.21
CA GLN A 59 3.95 -1.56 -0.92
C GLN A 59 3.31 -0.60 0.08
N GLU A 60 3.04 0.64 -0.33
CA GLU A 60 2.43 1.68 0.52
C GLU A 60 1.05 1.25 1.05
N ALA A 61 0.24 0.61 0.21
CA ALA A 61 -1.07 0.10 0.59
C ALA A 61 -1.02 -0.94 1.72
N MET A 62 0.12 -1.62 1.94
CA MET A 62 0.32 -2.54 3.07
C MET A 62 0.52 -1.81 4.40
N PHE A 63 0.77 -0.49 4.38
CA PHE A 63 0.94 0.33 5.58
C PHE A 63 -0.26 1.24 5.82
N GLY A 64 -1.05 1.56 4.79
CA GLY A 64 -2.23 2.42 4.92
C GLY A 64 -1.87 3.76 5.57
N GLU A 65 -2.61 4.15 6.61
CA GLU A 65 -2.33 5.39 7.36
C GLU A 65 -1.03 5.37 8.16
N ASN A 66 -0.48 4.18 8.44
CA ASN A 66 0.76 4.01 9.20
C ASN A 66 2.00 4.22 8.32
N LEU A 67 1.83 4.45 7.01
CA LEU A 67 2.91 4.81 6.10
C LEU A 67 3.72 6.01 6.59
N LYS A 68 3.06 6.96 7.25
CA LYS A 68 3.68 8.17 7.84
C LYS A 68 4.80 7.90 8.86
N TYR A 69 4.88 6.68 9.38
CA TYR A 69 5.93 6.29 10.33
C TYR A 69 7.18 5.73 9.64
N LEU A 70 7.13 5.47 8.34
CA LEU A 70 8.29 4.99 7.60
C LEU A 70 9.29 6.11 7.33
N ASN A 71 10.56 5.75 7.36
CA ASN A 71 11.63 6.56 6.80
C ASN A 71 11.67 6.32 5.27
N MET A 72 11.32 7.34 4.48
CA MET A 72 11.11 7.22 3.04
C MET A 72 12.04 8.12 2.22
N VAL A 73 12.49 7.64 1.07
CA VAL A 73 13.27 8.38 0.08
C VAL A 73 12.56 8.35 -1.26
N GLU A 74 12.17 9.53 -1.74
CA GLU A 74 11.61 9.73 -3.07
C GLU A 74 12.75 9.89 -4.09
N CYS A 75 12.94 8.89 -4.94
CA CYS A 75 14.08 8.83 -5.86
C CYS A 75 14.03 9.91 -6.95
N SER A 76 12.86 10.47 -7.29
CA SER A 76 12.80 11.59 -8.25
C SER A 76 13.29 12.90 -7.65
N GLU A 77 13.14 13.08 -6.34
CA GLU A 77 13.60 14.25 -5.60
C GLU A 77 15.06 14.10 -5.14
N GLN A 78 15.49 12.86 -4.88
CA GLN A 78 16.81 12.52 -4.34
C GLN A 78 17.51 11.41 -5.16
N PRO A 79 17.78 11.63 -6.46
CA PRO A 79 18.32 10.60 -7.35
C PRO A 79 19.68 10.06 -6.89
N GLU A 80 20.50 10.88 -6.23
CA GLU A 80 21.79 10.50 -5.68
C GLU A 80 21.71 9.39 -4.62
N LYS A 81 20.58 9.29 -3.91
CA LYS A 81 20.36 8.23 -2.92
C LYS A 81 19.95 6.90 -3.53
N CYS A 82 19.60 6.88 -4.81
CA CYS A 82 19.04 5.71 -5.50
C CYS A 82 19.98 5.14 -6.58
N VAL A 83 21.22 5.64 -6.69
CA VAL A 83 22.18 5.26 -7.74
C VAL A 83 22.52 3.77 -7.75
N LEU A 84 22.45 3.11 -6.59
CA LEU A 84 22.74 1.69 -6.45
C LEU A 84 21.53 0.78 -6.71
N LEU A 85 20.34 1.35 -6.95
CA LEU A 85 19.11 0.60 -7.18
C LEU A 85 18.90 0.35 -8.67
N THR A 86 18.51 -0.88 -9.02
CA THR A 86 18.07 -1.17 -10.40
C THR A 86 16.58 -0.88 -10.61
N GLY A 87 15.80 -0.84 -9.52
CA GLY A 87 14.41 -0.42 -9.52
C GLY A 87 13.85 -0.12 -8.13
N VAL A 88 12.60 0.37 -8.12
CA VAL A 88 11.80 0.63 -6.92
C VAL A 88 10.45 -0.10 -7.01
N PRO A 89 9.79 -0.42 -5.89
CA PRO A 89 10.18 -0.14 -4.50
C PRO A 89 11.45 -0.87 -4.07
N ALA A 90 12.18 -0.33 -3.11
CA ALA A 90 13.31 -1.03 -2.49
C ALA A 90 13.42 -0.69 -0.99
N TRP A 91 14.01 -1.60 -0.22
CA TRP A 91 14.24 -1.40 1.21
C TRP A 91 15.73 -1.50 1.51
N ASN A 92 16.30 -0.50 2.18
CA ASN A 92 17.61 -0.61 2.81
C ASN A 92 17.43 -1.05 4.26
N ILE A 93 17.97 -2.22 4.58
CA ILE A 93 17.97 -2.78 5.94
C ILE A 93 19.41 -3.15 6.27
N ASN A 94 19.99 -2.50 7.29
CA ASN A 94 21.37 -2.71 7.72
C ASN A 94 22.41 -2.61 6.57
N GLY A 95 22.21 -1.66 5.65
CA GLY A 95 23.13 -1.42 4.52
C GLY A 95 22.93 -2.36 3.33
N LYS A 96 21.97 -3.29 3.39
CA LYS A 96 21.63 -4.19 2.28
C LYS A 96 20.30 -3.79 1.65
N PHE A 97 20.28 -3.75 0.32
CA PHE A 97 19.08 -3.48 -0.45
C PHE A 97 18.26 -4.75 -0.73
N TYR A 98 16.94 -4.60 -0.61
CA TYR A 98 15.92 -5.58 -0.95
C TYR A 98 14.97 -4.93 -1.94
N GLU A 99 15.25 -5.12 -3.23
CA GLU A 99 14.46 -4.55 -4.32
C GLU A 99 13.15 -5.33 -4.54
N GLY A 100 12.13 -4.61 -5.02
CA GLY A 100 10.78 -5.10 -5.22
C GLY A 100 9.91 -5.03 -3.97
N VAL A 101 8.62 -5.34 -4.17
CA VAL A 101 7.62 -5.35 -3.10
C VAL A 101 7.95 -6.48 -2.11
N GLN A 102 8.00 -6.14 -0.82
CA GLN A 102 8.25 -7.06 0.28
C GLN A 102 7.01 -7.18 1.17
N PRO A 103 6.59 -8.41 1.55
CA PRO A 103 5.56 -8.60 2.56
C PRO A 103 5.99 -8.00 3.91
N ILE A 104 5.05 -7.47 4.69
CA ILE A 104 5.31 -6.94 6.05
C ILE A 104 6.01 -7.98 6.93
N SER A 105 5.60 -9.25 6.88
CA SER A 105 6.22 -10.33 7.65
C SER A 105 7.71 -10.53 7.35
N LYS A 106 8.12 -10.38 6.09
CA LYS A 106 9.52 -10.47 5.68
C LYS A 106 10.31 -9.25 6.15
N LEU A 107 9.74 -8.06 6.04
CA LEU A 107 10.37 -6.84 6.56
C LEU A 107 10.62 -6.95 8.07
N LYS A 108 9.64 -7.46 8.80
CA LYS A 108 9.73 -7.76 10.23
C LYS A 108 10.86 -8.73 10.54
N GLU A 109 10.87 -9.90 9.90
CA GLU A 109 11.95 -10.89 10.03
C GLU A 109 13.35 -10.28 9.81
N LEU A 110 13.52 -9.47 8.76
CA LEU A 110 14.79 -8.84 8.42
C LEU A 110 15.24 -7.75 9.40
N THR A 111 14.29 -7.12 10.10
CA THR A 111 14.55 -6.00 11.04
C THR A 111 14.51 -6.42 12.50
N GLY A 112 14.04 -7.64 12.80
CA GLY A 112 13.73 -8.06 14.16
C GLY A 112 12.60 -7.22 14.77
N CYS A 113 11.70 -6.73 13.93
CA CYS A 113 10.35 -6.36 14.31
C CYS A 113 9.46 -7.61 14.11
#